data_AF-A0A968E158-F1
#
_entry.id   AF-A0A968E158-F1
#
_cell.length_a   1.000
_cell.length_b   1.000
_cell.length_c   1.000
_cell.angle_alpha   90.00
_cell.angle_beta   90.00
_cell.angle_gamma   90.00
#
_symmetry.space_group_name_H-M   'P 1'
#
loop_
_entity.id
_entity.type
_entity.pdbx_description
1 polymer ?
#
loop_
_entity_poly.entity_id
_entity_poly.type
_entity_poly.pdbx_seq_one_letter_code
_entity_poly.pdbx_strand_id
1 'polypeptide(L)' 'VRNTLKPFEERLILRDITSDGHAALELLKQNKNRYDVVIMDFQIAGSLTGENLIRQIKLVDPALQIIVVTKMTV' A
#
# COMPACT_ATOMS: atom_id res chain seq x y z
N VAL A 1 1.56 -6.66 -12.76
CA VAL A 1 2.04 -7.31 -11.52
C VAL A 1 1.60 -8.76 -11.34
N ARG A 2 0.39 -9.18 -11.79
CA ARG A 2 -0.13 -10.55 -11.55
C ARG A 2 0.79 -11.68 -12.04
N ASN A 3 1.30 -11.61 -13.27
CA ASN A 3 2.20 -12.65 -13.81
C ASN A 3 3.52 -12.79 -13.01
N THR A 4 4.00 -11.70 -12.41
CA THR A 4 5.21 -11.70 -11.57
C THR A 4 4.98 -12.41 -10.25
N LEU A 5 3.75 -12.33 -9.72
CA LEU A 5 3.37 -12.98 -8.46
C LEU A 5 2.95 -14.44 -8.64
N LYS A 6 2.67 -14.86 -9.89
CA LYS A 6 2.21 -16.22 -10.22
C LYS A 6 3.03 -17.34 -9.57
N PRO A 7 4.38 -17.30 -9.56
CA PRO A 7 5.19 -18.34 -8.90
C PRO A 7 5.05 -18.39 -7.37
N PHE A 8 4.45 -17.38 -6.76
CA PHE A 8 4.34 -17.20 -5.31
C PHE A 8 2.88 -17.16 -4.82
N GLU A 9 1.91 -17.54 -5.66
CA GLU A 9 0.47 -17.43 -5.35
C GLU A 9 0.05 -18.21 -4.08
N GLU A 10 0.79 -19.25 -3.70
CA GLU A 10 0.56 -20.00 -2.45
C GLU A 10 0.99 -19.25 -1.18
N ARG A 11 1.85 -18.23 -1.32
CA ARG A 11 2.43 -17.47 -0.20
C ARG A 11 2.02 -16.00 -0.19
N LEU A 12 1.71 -15.45 -1.36
CA LEU A 12 1.39 -14.04 -1.55
C LEU A 12 0.07 -13.91 -2.29
N ILE A 13 -0.87 -13.20 -1.68
CA ILE A 13 -2.18 -12.91 -2.27
C ILE A 13 -2.23 -11.42 -2.57
N LEU A 14 -2.34 -11.06 -3.85
CA LEU A 14 -2.65 -9.69 -4.23
C LEU A 14 -4.13 -9.42 -3.99
N ARG A 15 -4.44 -8.78 -2.87
CA ARG A 15 -5.82 -8.47 -2.48
C ARG A 15 -6.43 -7.38 -3.35
N ASP A 16 -5.84 -6.19 -3.35
CA ASP A 16 -6.35 -5.01 -4.05
C ASP A 16 -5.22 -4.19 -4.67
N ILE A 17 -5.55 -3.42 -5.71
CA ILE A 17 -4.64 -2.47 -6.37
C ILE A 17 -5.38 -1.13 -6.46
N THR A 18 -4.74 -0.05 -6.00
CA THR A 18 -5.27 1.31 -6.13
C THR A 18 -4.33 2.20 -6.93
N SER A 19 -4.88 3.22 -7.56
CA SER A 19 -4.13 4.22 -8.34
C SER A 19 -3.73 5.46 -7.51
N ASP A 20 -4.31 5.65 -6.33
CA ASP A 20 -4.05 6.79 -5.46
C ASP A 20 -4.17 6.42 -3.97
N GLY A 21 -3.66 7.32 -3.12
CA GLY A 21 -3.61 7.14 -1.67
C GLY A 21 -4.96 7.26 -0.95
N HIS A 22 -5.92 8.01 -1.49
CA HIS A 22 -7.23 8.16 -0.86
C HIS A 22 -8.04 6.87 -0.98
N ALA A 23 -8.07 6.28 -2.18
CA ALA A 23 -8.70 4.98 -2.42
C ALA A 23 -8.09 3.89 -1.54
N ALA A 24 -6.75 3.90 -1.36
CA ALA A 24 -6.06 2.95 -0.47
C ALA A 24 -6.52 3.09 0.98
N LEU A 25 -6.60 4.33 1.49
CA LEU A 25 -7.02 4.59 2.87
C LEU A 25 -8.47 4.15 3.12
N GLU A 26 -9.37 4.40 2.18
CA GLU A 26 -10.76 3.95 2.32
C GLU A 26 -10.88 2.43 2.30
N LEU A 27 -10.13 1.73 1.44
CA LEU A 27 -10.08 0.26 1.45
C LEU A 27 -9.58 -0.28 2.79
N LEU A 28 -8.50 0.28 3.33
CA LEU A 28 -7.92 -0.15 4.61
C LEU A 28 -8.91 0.06 5.77
N LYS A 29 -9.63 1.19 5.79
CA LYS A 29 -10.65 1.48 6.82
C LYS A 29 -11.83 0.51 6.74
N GLN A 30 -12.27 0.17 5.53
CA GLN A 30 -13.41 -0.72 5.31
C GLN A 30 -13.06 -2.19 5.53
N ASN A 31 -11.79 -2.57 5.35
CA ASN A 31 -11.31 -3.95 5.38
C ASN A 31 -10.19 -4.12 6.42
N LYS A 32 -10.52 -3.88 7.70
CA LYS A 32 -9.57 -4.07 8.81
C LYS A 32 -9.03 -5.50 8.86
N ASN A 33 -7.74 -5.65 9.19
CA ASN A 33 -7.03 -6.94 9.35
C ASN A 33 -7.05 -7.84 8.11
N ARG A 34 -7.22 -7.28 6.91
CA ARG A 34 -7.20 -8.04 5.65
C ARG A 34 -5.92 -7.90 4.85
N TYR A 35 -5.01 -7.06 5.31
CA TYR A 35 -3.74 -6.77 4.68
C TYR A 35 -2.65 -6.91 5.72
N ASP A 36 -1.54 -7.53 5.32
CA ASP A 36 -0.34 -7.63 6.16
C ASP A 36 0.72 -6.61 5.72
N VAL A 37 0.72 -6.28 4.42
CA VAL A 37 1.70 -5.41 3.78
C VAL A 37 1.02 -4.46 2.78
N VAL A 38 1.43 -3.20 2.80
CA VAL A 38 1.14 -2.21 1.75
C VAL A 38 2.43 -1.91 0.98
N ILE A 39 2.34 -1.94 -0.34
CA ILE A 39 3.42 -1.52 -1.24
C ILE A 39 2.95 -0.24 -1.94
N MET A 40 3.70 0.85 -1.80
CA MET A 40 3.32 2.16 -2.33
C MET A 40 4.52 2.90 -2.94
N ASP A 41 4.27 3.76 -3.92
CA ASP A 41 5.27 4.73 -4.39
C ASP A 41 5.28 5.95 -3.45
N PHE A 42 6.46 6.47 -3.09
CA PHE A 42 6.57 7.67 -2.27
C PHE A 42 5.99 8.91 -2.95
N GLN A 43 6.08 8.97 -4.28
CA GLN A 43 5.60 10.08 -5.11
C GLN A 43 4.20 9.82 -5.70
N ILE A 44 3.37 8.99 -5.07
CA ILE A 44 2.00 8.72 -5.53
C ILE A 44 1.28 10.04 -5.89
N ALA A 45 0.64 10.04 -7.06
CA ALA A 45 -0.12 11.18 -7.55
C ALA A 45 -1.34 11.45 -6.65
N GLY A 46 -1.53 12.72 -6.26
CA GLY A 46 -2.64 13.17 -5.42
C GLY A 46 -2.24 14.31 -4.49
N SER A 47 -3.17 14.72 -3.62
CA SER A 47 -2.93 15.73 -2.59
C SER A 47 -2.29 15.18 -1.31
N LEU A 48 -2.19 13.86 -1.17
CA LEU A 48 -1.58 13.21 -0.02
C LEU A 48 -0.10 12.94 -0.28
N THR A 49 0.78 13.56 0.49
CA THR A 49 2.22 13.27 0.45
C THR A 49 2.50 11.86 0.98
N GLY A 50 3.58 11.22 0.50
CA GLY A 50 3.95 9.86 0.91
C GLY A 50 4.06 9.68 2.43
N GLU A 51 4.64 10.65 3.14
CA GLU A 51 4.73 10.65 4.61
C GLU A 51 3.36 10.71 5.29
N ASN A 52 2.45 11.59 4.83
CA ASN A 52 1.12 11.69 5.40
C ASN A 52 0.33 10.39 5.17
N LEU A 53 0.48 9.76 3.99
CA LEU A 53 -0.17 8.49 3.70
C LEU A 53 0.31 7.39 4.66
N ILE A 54 1.62 7.28 4.87
CA ILE A 54 2.19 6.35 5.86
C ILE A 54 1.60 6.57 7.24
N ARG A 55 1.53 7.83 7.69
CA ARG A 55 0.97 8.18 9.00
C ARG A 55 -0.51 7.78 9.11
N GLN A 56 -1.32 8.10 8.10
CA GLN A 56 -2.74 7.75 8.07
C GLN A 56 -2.97 6.23 8.05
N ILE A 57 -2.17 5.49 7.28
CA ILE A 57 -2.21 4.02 7.27
C ILE A 57 -1.92 3.47 8.67
N LYS A 58 -0.89 3.98 9.34
CA LYS A 58 -0.52 3.56 10.71
C LYS A 58 -1.55 3.94 11.77
N LEU A 59 -2.35 4.98 11.56
CA LEU A 59 -3.50 5.30 12.42
C LEU A 59 -4.66 4.31 12.22
N VAL A 60 -4.82 3.78 11.00
CA VAL A 60 -5.83 2.74 10.71
C VAL A 60 -5.40 1.41 11.31
N ASP A 61 -4.14 1.01 11.09
CA ASP A 61 -3.55 -0.20 11.63
C ASP A 61 -2.05 -0.01 11.90
N PRO A 62 -1.63 0.07 13.18
CA PRO A 62 -0.23 0.19 13.55
C PRO A 62 0.64 -1.02 13.14
N ALA A 63 0.05 -2.22 13.05
CA ALA A 63 0.76 -3.46 12.76
C ALA A 63 1.09 -3.64 11.27
N LEU A 64 0.33 -2.98 10.39
CA LEU A 64 0.46 -3.10 8.94
C LEU A 64 1.86 -2.69 8.44
N GLN A 65 2.56 -3.56 7.74
CA GLN A 65 3.90 -3.25 7.21
C GLN A 65 3.80 -2.41 5.93
N ILE A 66 4.72 -1.47 5.74
CA ILE A 66 4.72 -0.57 4.58
C ILE A 66 6.07 -0.65 3.88
N ILE A 67 6.04 -1.03 2.60
CA ILE A 67 7.19 -1.01 1.69
C ILE A 67 7.01 0.18 0.76
N VAL A 68 7.92 1.14 0.87
CA VAL A 68 7.93 2.34 0.04
C VAL A 68 8.90 2.13 -1.13
N VAL A 69 8.39 2.31 -2.34
CA VAL A 69 9.18 2.39 -3.57
C VAL A 69 9.42 3.88 -3.84
N THR A 70 10.67 4.27 -4.03
CA THR A 70 11.02 5.67 -4.33
C THR A 70 11.96 5.72 -5.51
N LYS A 71 11.95 6.84 -6.24
CA LYS A 71 12.97 7.13 -7.24
C LYS A 71 14.25 7.53 -6.52
N MET A 72 15.40 7.08 -7.03
CA MET A 72 16.69 7.62 -6.62
C MET A 72 16.84 9.00 -7.25
N THR A 73 16.61 10.06 -6.47
CA THR A 73 16.88 11.43 -6.91
C THR A 73 18.36 11.71 -6.64
N VAL A 74 19.14 11.87 -7.71
CA VAL A 74 20.55 12.31 -7.68
C VAL A 74 20.61 13.82 -7.83
#